data_AF-A0A352Q673-F1
#
_entry.id   AF-A0A352Q673-F1
#
_cell.length_a   1.000
_cell.length_b   1.000
_cell.length_c   1.000
_cell.angle_alpha   90.00
_cell.angle_beta   90.00
_cell.angle_gamma   90.00
#
_symmetry.space_group_name_H-M   'P 1'
#
loop_
_entity.id
_entity.type
_entity.pdbx_description
1 polymer ?
#
loop_
_entity_poly.entity_id
_entity_poly.type
_entity_poly.pdbx_seq_one_letter_code
_entity_poly.pdbx_strand_id
1 'polypeptide(L)' 'RDIQGPARILVNCAGIDTARKIASRKSGAHAIGPMQRVVDVNLVGTLSCCAHASHGMLDLEPLDEEGERGVLI' A
#
# COMPACT_ATOMS: atom_id res chain seq x y z
N ARG A 1 -5.78 9.80 -19.13
CA ARG A 1 -4.65 10.57 -18.54
C ARG A 1 -4.72 12.04 -18.95
N ASP A 2 -5.28 12.35 -20.12
CA ASP A 2 -5.15 13.66 -20.77
C ASP A 2 -5.79 14.84 -20.02
N ILE A 3 -6.75 14.58 -19.12
CA ILE A 3 -7.40 15.62 -18.31
C ILE A 3 -6.77 15.82 -16.93
N GLN A 4 -6.00 14.84 -16.43
CA GLN A 4 -5.52 14.80 -15.03
C GLN A 4 -3.99 14.91 -14.92
N GLY A 5 -3.28 14.80 -16.05
CA GLY A 5 -1.82 14.77 -16.05
C GLY A 5 -1.23 13.47 -15.48
N PRO A 6 0.10 13.42 -15.32
CA PRO A 6 0.78 12.27 -14.69
C PRO A 6 0.47 12.20 -13.20
N ALA A 7 0.35 10.99 -12.65
CA ALA A 7 0.14 10.79 -11.22
C ALA A 7 1.43 11.09 -10.45
N ARG A 8 1.41 12.10 -9.58
CA ARG A 8 2.53 12.48 -8.70
C ARG A 8 2.30 12.20 -7.22
N ILE A 9 1.09 11.78 -6.86
CA ILE A 9 0.71 11.49 -5.47
C ILE A 9 0.02 10.14 -5.45
N LEU A 10 0.52 9.22 -4.64
CA LEU A 10 -0.20 8.02 -4.22
C LEU A 10 -0.56 8.17 -2.75
N VAL A 11 -1.80 7.84 -2.39
CA VAL A 11 -2.22 7.69 -1.00
C VAL A 11 -2.81 6.30 -0.81
N ASN A 12 -2.10 5.45 -0.07
CA ASN A 12 -2.59 4.11 0.29
C ASN A 12 -3.47 4.19 1.54
N CYS A 13 -4.79 4.25 1.33
CA CYS A 13 -5.76 4.14 2.42
C CYS A 13 -6.39 2.74 2.51
N ALA A 14 -6.18 1.89 1.51
CA ALA A 14 -6.78 0.57 1.48
C ALA A 14 -6.19 -0.30 2.59
N GLY A 15 -7.05 -0.79 3.49
CA GLY A 15 -6.66 -1.67 4.56
C GLY A 15 -7.84 -2.44 5.12
N ILE A 16 -7.57 -3.65 5.60
CA ILE A 16 -8.53 -4.50 6.31
C ILE A 16 -7.94 -4.94 7.64
N ASP A 17 -8.80 -5.29 8.60
CA ASP A 17 -8.37 -5.85 9.87
C ASP A 17 -9.23 -7.05 10.28
N THR A 18 -8.64 -7.93 11.07
CA THR A 18 -9.31 -9.03 11.74
C THR A 18 -9.06 -8.94 13.24
N ALA A 19 -10.01 -8.39 13.99
CA ALA A 19 -9.90 -8.28 15.44
C ALA A 19 -10.05 -9.66 16.13
N ARG A 20 -8.93 -10.38 16.33
CA ARG A 20 -8.89 -11.67 17.04
C ARG A 20 -7.67 -11.79 17.94
N LYS A 21 -7.80 -12.58 19.02
CA LYS A 21 -6.66 -13.01 19.82
C LYS A 21 -5.79 -13.97 18.99
N ILE A 22 -4.53 -14.17 19.36
CA ILE A 22 -3.66 -15.17 18.70
C ILE A 22 -4.10 -16.60 19.05
N ALA A 23 -4.49 -16.82 20.31
CA ALA A 23 -5.09 -18.06 20.77
C ALA A 23 -6.11 -17.77 21.88
N SER A 24 -7.05 -18.69 22.10
CA SER A 24 -7.95 -18.65 23.24
C SER A 24 -8.13 -20.04 23.86
N ARG A 25 -8.47 -20.08 25.17
CA ARG A 25 -8.78 -21.34 25.86
C ARG A 25 -9.99 -22.08 25.27
N LYS A 26 -10.93 -21.37 24.65
CA LYS A 26 -12.17 -21.95 24.10
C LYS A 26 -11.99 -22.46 22.67
N SER A 27 -11.20 -21.76 21.87
CA SER A 27 -11.08 -22.01 20.42
C SER A 27 -9.70 -22.51 19.99
N GLY A 28 -8.74 -22.60 20.92
CA GLY A 28 -7.35 -22.93 20.60
C GLY A 28 -6.66 -21.83 19.79
N ALA A 29 -5.64 -22.22 19.02
CA ALA A 29 -4.93 -21.32 18.12
C ALA A 29 -5.84 -20.85 16.98
N HIS A 30 -5.76 -19.56 16.64
CA HIS A 30 -6.52 -19.04 15.50
C HIS A 30 -5.89 -19.46 14.17
N ALA A 31 -6.74 -19.75 13.18
CA ALA A 31 -6.29 -20.07 11.84
C ALA A 31 -5.48 -18.90 11.24
N ILE A 32 -4.40 -19.22 10.52
CA ILE A 32 -3.50 -18.21 9.96
C ILE A 32 -4.09 -17.49 8.74
N GLY A 33 -5.00 -18.15 8.00
CA GLY A 33 -5.56 -17.64 6.74
C GLY A 33 -6.11 -16.21 6.81
N PRO A 34 -6.95 -15.86 7.81
CA PRO A 34 -7.41 -14.48 7.99
C PRO A 34 -6.28 -13.46 8.16
N MET A 35 -5.24 -13.77 8.95
CA MET A 35 -4.08 -12.89 9.13
C MET A 35 -3.24 -12.80 7.86
N GLN A 36 -3.06 -13.90 7.13
CA GLN A 36 -2.38 -13.89 5.83
C GLN A 36 -3.08 -12.93 4.87
N ARG A 37 -4.41 -12.94 4.83
CA ARG A 37 -5.17 -12.01 3.98
C ARG A 37 -4.98 -10.56 4.37
N VAL A 38 -4.87 -10.24 5.67
CA VAL A 38 -4.55 -8.89 6.17
C VAL A 38 -3.17 -8.45 5.68
N VAL A 39 -2.17 -9.32 5.77
CA VAL A 39 -0.81 -9.05 5.26
C VAL A 39 -0.82 -8.82 3.74
N ASP A 40 -1.54 -9.66 2.99
CA ASP A 40 -1.61 -9.54 1.54
C ASP A 40 -2.26 -8.22 1.10
N VAL A 41 -3.28 -7.74 1.80
CA VAL A 41 -3.91 -6.43 1.49
C VAL A 41 -3.04 -5.27 1.95
N ASN A 42 -2.72 -5.21 3.25
CA ASN A 42 -2.22 -3.99 3.87
C ASN A 42 -0.74 -3.77 3.60
N LEU A 43 0.04 -4.85 3.44
CA LEU A 43 1.48 -4.77 3.21
C LEU A 43 1.82 -5.03 1.74
N VAL A 44 1.49 -6.23 1.23
CA VAL A 44 1.85 -6.60 -0.15
C VAL A 44 1.12 -5.71 -1.15
N GLY A 45 -0.18 -5.45 -0.92
CA GLY A 45 -0.98 -4.52 -1.74
C GLY A 45 -0.40 -3.11 -1.76
N THR A 46 -0.08 -2.55 -0.58
CA THR A 46 0.56 -1.22 -0.46
C THR A 46 1.86 -1.13 -1.26
N LEU A 47 2.75 -2.10 -1.11
CA LEU A 47 4.02 -2.12 -1.85
C LEU A 47 3.83 -2.28 -3.36
N SER A 48 2.85 -3.09 -3.78
CA SER A 48 2.49 -3.24 -5.20
C SER A 48 2.01 -1.91 -5.81
N CYS A 49 1.14 -1.19 -5.09
CA CYS A 49 0.70 0.14 -5.50
C CYS A 49 1.87 1.14 -5.57
N CYS A 50 2.73 1.16 -4.54
CA CYS A 50 3.91 2.01 -4.52
C CYS A 50 4.85 1.73 -5.70
N ALA A 51 5.10 0.46 -6.03
CA ALA A 51 5.96 0.09 -7.15
C ALA A 51 5.41 0.58 -8.49
N HIS A 52 4.12 0.42 -8.75
CA HIS A 52 3.51 0.89 -9.99
C HIS A 52 3.47 2.42 -10.07
N ALA A 53 3.12 3.09 -8.96
CA ALA A 53 3.04 4.54 -8.93
C ALA A 53 4.42 5.18 -9.08
N SER A 54 5.42 4.72 -8.33
CA SER A 54 6.78 5.26 -8.39
C SER A 54 7.42 5.01 -9.76
N HIS A 55 7.17 3.85 -10.39
CA HIS A 55 7.63 3.60 -11.75
C HIS A 55 7.13 4.65 -12.73
N GLY A 56 5.85 5.05 -12.63
CA GLY A 56 5.30 6.14 -13.44
C GLY A 56 5.85 7.53 -13.09
N MET A 57 6.44 7.71 -11.92
CA MET A 57 7.05 8.97 -11.47
C MET A 57 8.53 9.10 -11.89
N LEU A 58 9.23 7.98 -12.16
CA LEU A 58 10.68 7.96 -12.46
C LEU A 58 11.05 8.86 -13.63
N ASP A 59 10.22 8.93 -14.67
CA ASP A 59 10.52 9.67 -15.90
C ASP A 59 9.93 11.09 -15.91
N LEU A 60 9.30 11.54 -14.81
CA LEU A 60 8.69 12.87 -14.74
C LEU A 60 9.74 13.94 -14.45
N GLU A 61 9.59 15.12 -15.03
CA GLU A 61 10.43 16.27 -14.67
C GLU A 61 10.38 16.53 -13.14
N PRO A 62 11.52 16.89 -12.52
CA PRO A 62 11.58 17.30 -11.12
C PRO A 62 10.64 18.46 -10.80
N LEU A 63 10.16 18.50 -9.57
CA LEU A 63 9.32 19.56 -9.02
C LEU A 63 10.14 20.68 -8.39
N ASP A 64 11.35 20.37 -7.93
CA ASP A 64 12.24 21.28 -7.22
C ASP A 64 13.72 21.02 -7.53
N GLU A 65 14.59 21.82 -6.89
CA GLU A 65 16.05 21.72 -7.00
C GLU A 65 16.61 20.46 -6.35
N GLU A 66 15.85 19.82 -5.45
CA GLU A 66 16.23 18.59 -4.74
C GLU A 66 15.94 17.32 -5.56
N GLY A 67 15.19 17.45 -6.66
CA GLY A 67 14.93 16.37 -7.61
C GLY A 67 13.66 15.58 -7.32
N GLU A 68 12.77 16.09 -6.46
CA GLU A 68 11.53 15.39 -6.09
C GLU A 68 10.60 15.24 -7.31
N ARG A 69 10.02 14.05 -7.49
CA ARG A 69 9.12 13.76 -8.64
C ARG A 69 7.69 13.41 -8.22
N GLY A 70 7.48 13.10 -6.95
CA GLY A 70 6.19 12.74 -6.40
C GLY A 70 6.33 12.22 -4.97
N VAL A 71 5.20 11.89 -4.36
CA VAL A 71 5.11 11.42 -2.98
C VAL A 71 4.21 10.20 -2.88
N LEU A 72 4.57 9.29 -1.98
CA LEU A 72 3.81 8.10 -1.61
C LEU A 72 3.44 8.25 -0.13
N ILE A 73 2.14 8.25 0.17
CA ILE A 73 1.56 8.42 1.51
C ILE A 73 0.88 7.13 1.94
#